data_AF-A0AAP4VM25-F1
#
_entry.id   AF-A0AAP4VM25-F1
#
_cell.length_a   1.000
_cell.length_b   1.000
_cell.length_c   1.000
_cell.angle_alpha   90.00
_cell.angle_beta   90.00
_cell.angle_gamma   90.00
#
_symmetry.space_group_name_H-M   'P 1'
#
loop_
_entity.id
_entity.type
_entity.pdbx_description
1 polymer ?
#
loop_
_entity_poly.entity_id
_entity_poly.type
_entity_poly.pdbx_seq_one_letter_code
_entity_poly.pdbx_strand_id
1 'polypeptide(L)'
;MSRMPNVTKAEFRTLVFEFARAKQLRVDEIKDGKARIWFNENSQKFLHADHVDALYDRLRHAHLSPRDINIAIENVAPGRPCTHRGMREIYVQIHRSSLVEVFRAGRFAG
;
A
#
# COMPACT_ATOMS: atom_id res chain seq x y z
N MET A 1 -6.16 23.74 -3.74
CA MET A 1 -6.08 22.65 -2.76
C MET A 1 -6.81 21.46 -3.34
N SER A 2 -6.10 20.52 -3.96
CA SER A 2 -6.73 19.35 -4.60
C SER A 2 -7.37 18.49 -3.52
N ARG A 3 -8.71 18.46 -3.51
CA ARG A 3 -9.52 17.49 -2.76
C ARG A 3 -9.25 16.13 -3.39
N MET A 4 -8.20 15.44 -2.95
CA MET A 4 -8.11 14.01 -3.27
C MET A 4 -9.36 13.35 -2.69
N PRO A 5 -10.07 12.56 -3.49
CA PRO A 5 -11.30 12.00 -3.02
C PRO A 5 -11.02 11.02 -1.89
N ASN A 6 -11.95 10.92 -0.95
CA ASN A 6 -11.83 10.06 0.23
C ASN A 6 -11.70 8.60 -0.25
N VAL A 7 -10.46 8.09 -0.32
CA VAL A 7 -10.17 6.69 -0.63
C VAL A 7 -10.61 5.89 0.57
N THR A 8 -11.50 4.92 0.38
CA THR A 8 -11.94 4.00 1.44
C THR A 8 -10.81 3.05 1.84
N LYS A 9 -10.90 2.44 3.02
CA LYS A 9 -9.94 1.44 3.48
C LYS A 9 -9.80 0.28 2.49
N ALA A 10 -10.92 -0.20 1.94
CA ALA A 10 -10.94 -1.25 0.93
C ALA A 10 -10.23 -0.84 -0.37
N GLU A 11 -10.52 0.37 -0.90
CA GLU A 11 -9.83 0.89 -2.08
C GLU A 11 -8.32 1.05 -1.84
N PHE A 12 -7.92 1.60 -0.69
CA PHE A 12 -6.52 1.75 -0.33
C PHE A 12 -5.81 0.41 -0.29
N ARG A 13 -6.41 -0.59 0.37
CA ARG A 13 -5.89 -1.96 0.42
C ARG A 13 -5.72 -2.51 -0.99
N THR A 14 -6.75 -2.43 -1.82
CA THR A 14 -6.69 -2.91 -3.20
C THR A 14 -5.58 -2.25 -4.01
N LEU A 15 -5.43 -0.93 -3.91
CA LEU A 15 -4.37 -0.19 -4.58
C LEU A 15 -2.98 -0.68 -4.12
N VAL A 16 -2.77 -0.85 -2.81
CA VAL A 16 -1.50 -1.33 -2.26
C VAL A 16 -1.13 -2.71 -2.84
N PHE A 17 -2.09 -3.65 -2.90
CA PHE A 17 -1.85 -4.98 -3.48
C PHE A 17 -1.63 -4.96 -4.99
N GLU A 18 -2.35 -4.12 -5.74
CA GLU A 18 -2.14 -3.99 -7.18
C GLU A 18 -0.80 -3.35 -7.51
N PHE A 19 -0.38 -2.30 -6.80
CA PHE A 19 0.94 -1.72 -6.99
C PHE A 19 2.04 -2.70 -6.57
N ALA A 20 1.82 -3.53 -5.56
CA ALA A 20 2.75 -4.61 -5.25
C ALA A 20 2.91 -5.59 -6.42
N ARG A 21 1.79 -6.01 -7.04
CA ARG A 21 1.83 -6.88 -8.25
C ARG A 21 2.50 -6.19 -9.44
N ALA A 22 2.20 -4.92 -9.69
CA ALA A 22 2.82 -4.13 -10.74
C ALA A 22 4.34 -3.98 -10.55
N LYS A 23 4.78 -3.99 -9.29
CA LYS A 23 6.21 -4.03 -8.91
C LYS A 23 6.82 -5.43 -8.93
N GLN A 24 6.10 -6.43 -9.42
CA GLN A 24 6.51 -7.84 -9.45
C GLN A 24 6.85 -8.41 -8.07
N LEU A 25 6.30 -7.83 -7.00
CA LEU A 25 6.34 -8.45 -5.68
C LEU A 25 5.37 -9.62 -5.67
N ARG A 26 5.78 -10.71 -5.03
CA ARG A 26 4.89 -11.86 -4.83
C ARG A 26 3.71 -11.44 -3.96
N VAL A 27 2.51 -11.70 -4.45
CA VAL A 27 1.25 -11.56 -3.73
C VAL A 27 0.53 -12.90 -3.75
N ASP A 28 0.29 -13.47 -2.59
CA ASP A 28 -0.47 -14.71 -2.42
C ASP A 28 -1.44 -14.59 -1.24
N GLU A 29 -2.19 -15.66 -0.96
CA GLU A 29 -3.16 -15.72 0.13
C GLU A 29 -2.66 -16.64 1.24
N ILE A 30 -2.90 -16.25 2.49
CA ILE A 30 -2.70 -17.12 3.64
C ILE A 30 -3.92 -18.04 3.81
N LYS A 31 -3.79 -19.09 4.63
CA LYS A 31 -4.88 -20.07 4.88
C LYS A 31 -6.21 -19.45 5.34
N ASP A 32 -6.15 -18.27 5.96
CA ASP A 32 -7.30 -17.47 6.42
C ASP A 32 -7.93 -16.61 5.29
N GLY A 33 -7.55 -16.82 4.03
CA GLY A 33 -8.05 -16.06 2.87
C GLY A 33 -7.50 -14.63 2.75
N LYS A 34 -6.63 -14.18 3.67
CA LYS A 34 -6.05 -12.83 3.60
C LYS A 34 -4.90 -12.78 2.61
N ALA A 35 -4.96 -11.82 1.70
CA ALA A 35 -3.82 -11.53 0.82
C ALA A 35 -2.60 -11.04 1.62
N ARG A 36 -1.39 -11.37 1.17
CA ARG A 36 -0.13 -10.82 1.67
C ARG A 36 0.83 -10.45 0.55
N ILE A 37 1.65 -9.42 0.79
CA ILE A 37 2.73 -8.96 -0.10
C ILE A 37 4.05 -9.39 0.50
N TRP A 38 4.88 -10.06 -0.27
CA TRP A 38 6.25 -10.38 0.12
C TRP A 38 7.21 -9.29 -0.31
N PHE A 39 7.88 -8.67 0.66
CA PHE A 39 8.97 -7.70 0.43
C PHE A 39 10.33 -8.38 0.39
N ASN A 40 10.45 -9.57 1.01
CA ASN A 40 11.59 -10.46 0.92
C ASN A 40 11.15 -11.88 1.28
N GLU A 41 11.20 -12.81 0.34
CA GLU A 41 10.80 -14.21 0.56
C GLU A 41 11.81 -14.96 1.43
N ASN A 42 13.10 -14.75 1.20
CA ASN A 42 14.19 -15.43 1.92
C ASN A 42 14.16 -15.14 3.43
N SER A 43 13.88 -13.90 3.80
CA SER A 43 13.79 -13.46 5.21
C SER A 43 12.35 -13.40 5.74
N GLN A 44 11.40 -13.97 4.98
CA GLN A 44 9.98 -14.01 5.28
C GLN A 44 9.38 -12.67 5.72
N LYS A 45 9.73 -11.60 5.02
CA LYS A 45 9.23 -10.26 5.29
C LYS A 45 8.01 -10.00 4.40
N PHE A 46 6.83 -10.08 4.98
CA PHE A 46 5.57 -9.82 4.30
C PHE A 46 4.66 -8.89 5.11
N LEU A 47 3.68 -8.29 4.44
CA LEU A 47 2.54 -7.61 5.06
C LEU A 47 1.24 -8.26 4.56
N HIS A 48 0.30 -8.59 5.44
CA HIS A 48 -1.03 -9.09 5.06
C HIS A 48 -2.07 -7.97 5.08
N ALA A 49 -3.30 -8.29 4.64
CA ALA A 49 -4.42 -7.35 4.58
C ALA A 49 -4.57 -6.49 5.85
N ASP A 50 -4.63 -7.09 7.04
CA ASP A 50 -4.82 -6.30 8.28
C ASP A 50 -3.66 -5.33 8.58
N HIS A 51 -2.43 -5.68 8.22
CA HIS A 51 -1.29 -4.77 8.32
C HIS A 51 -1.44 -3.57 7.39
N VAL A 52 -1.92 -3.79 6.16
CA VAL A 52 -2.21 -2.72 5.21
C VAL A 52 -3.38 -1.86 5.70
N ASP A 53 -4.41 -2.48 6.27
CA ASP A 53 -5.56 -1.79 6.85
C ASP A 53 -5.17 -0.93 8.06
N ALA A 54 -4.16 -1.33 8.84
CA ALA A 54 -3.60 -0.52 9.93
C ALA A 54 -2.81 0.70 9.45
N LEU A 55 -2.25 0.64 8.23
CA LEU A 55 -1.54 1.77 7.62
C LEU A 55 -2.49 2.83 7.03
N TYR A 56 -3.76 2.46 6.79
CA TYR A 56 -4.74 3.30 6.11
C TYR A 56 -4.88 4.70 6.73
N ASP A 57 -5.07 4.79 8.04
CA ASP A 57 -5.41 6.05 8.71
C ASP A 57 -4.33 7.13 8.49
N ARG A 58 -3.06 6.72 8.36
CA ARG A 58 -1.97 7.63 8.02
C ARG A 58 -1.76 7.73 6.51
N LEU A 59 -1.53 6.61 5.83
CA LEU A 59 -1.04 6.60 4.45
C LEU A 59 -2.11 6.94 3.40
N ARG A 60 -3.39 7.09 3.79
CA ARG A 60 -4.44 7.64 2.91
C ARG A 60 -4.24 9.12 2.58
N HIS A 61 -3.48 9.85 3.39
CA HIS A 61 -3.22 11.26 3.18
C HIS A 61 -2.05 11.42 2.20
N ALA A 62 -2.21 12.28 1.21
CA ALA A 62 -1.13 12.65 0.30
C ALA A 62 -0.15 13.63 0.95
N HIS A 63 0.98 13.83 0.29
CA HIS A 63 2.02 14.80 0.66
C HIS A 63 2.63 14.59 2.06
N LEU A 64 2.53 13.39 2.63
CA LEU A 64 3.30 13.02 3.82
C LEU A 64 4.81 13.12 3.55
N SER A 65 5.54 13.57 4.58
CA SER A 65 7.00 13.57 4.52
C SER A 65 7.55 12.13 4.55
N PRO A 66 8.76 11.87 4.02
CA PRO A 66 9.41 10.58 4.15
C PRO A 66 9.51 10.09 5.60
N ARG A 67 9.66 11.01 6.56
CA ARG A 67 9.69 10.70 8.00
C ARG A 67 8.34 10.17 8.48
N ASP A 68 7.24 10.82 8.12
CA ASP A 68 5.90 10.42 8.57
C ASP A 68 5.49 9.07 7.99
N ILE A 69 5.87 8.81 6.74
CA ILE A 69 5.68 7.52 6.08
C ILE A 69 6.47 6.43 6.82
N ASN A 70 7.74 6.68 7.15
CA ASN A 70 8.55 5.71 7.88
C ASN A 70 8.00 5.42 9.27
N ILE A 71 7.53 6.44 10.00
CA ILE A 71 6.89 6.24 11.32
C ILE A 71 5.64 5.37 11.19
N ALA A 72 4.81 5.61 10.17
CA ALA A 72 3.62 4.78 9.93
C ALA A 72 4.00 3.32 9.66
N ILE A 73 5.01 3.08 8.81
CA ILE A 73 5.45 1.73 8.46
C ILE A 73 6.14 1.04 9.65
N GLU A 74 6.92 1.77 10.45
CA GLU A 74 7.63 1.23 11.62
C GLU A 74 6.66 0.61 12.63
N ASN A 75 5.49 1.20 12.84
CA ASN A 75 4.45 0.67 13.74
C ASN A 75 3.94 -0.72 13.33
N VAL A 76 4.05 -1.08 12.05
CA VAL A 76 3.55 -2.34 11.48
C VAL A 76 4.70 -3.29 11.13
N ALA A 77 5.89 -2.73 10.85
CA ALA A 77 7.05 -3.44 10.34
C ALA A 77 8.36 -2.92 10.97
N PRO A 78 8.55 -3.12 12.29
CA PRO A 78 9.67 -2.52 13.01
C PRO A 78 11.02 -3.11 12.57
N GLY A 79 11.99 -2.25 12.28
CA GLY A 79 13.33 -2.65 11.86
C GLY A 79 13.37 -3.43 10.54
N ARG A 80 12.41 -3.21 9.62
CA ARG A 80 12.30 -3.93 8.34
C ARG A 80 12.60 -3.04 7.13
N PRO A 81 13.89 -2.77 6.81
CA PRO A 81 14.25 -1.81 5.76
C PRO A 81 13.69 -2.15 4.37
N CYS A 82 13.58 -3.44 4.02
CA CYS A 82 12.97 -3.87 2.76
C CYS A 82 11.46 -3.54 2.68
N THR A 83 10.73 -3.72 3.79
CA THR A 83 9.32 -3.34 3.90
C THR A 83 9.13 -1.83 3.84
N HIS A 84 9.99 -1.07 4.53
CA HIS A 84 9.99 0.39 4.49
C HIS A 84 10.20 0.93 3.08
N ARG A 85 11.20 0.42 2.37
CA ARG A 85 11.47 0.81 0.99
C ARG A 85 10.29 0.48 0.08
N GLY A 86 9.82 -0.78 0.11
CA GLY A 86 8.73 -1.21 -0.76
C GLY A 86 7.43 -0.44 -0.52
N MET A 87 7.06 -0.20 0.73
CA MET A 87 5.87 0.56 1.07
C MET A 87 5.98 2.05 0.72
N ARG A 88 7.17 2.67 0.84
CA ARG A 88 7.37 4.06 0.40
C ARG A 88 7.20 4.19 -1.12
N GLU A 89 7.74 3.24 -1.87
CA GLU A 89 7.58 3.21 -3.34
C GLU A 89 6.11 3.02 -3.73
N ILE A 90 5.37 2.14 -3.05
CA ILE A 90 3.93 1.95 -3.25
C ILE A 90 3.16 3.24 -2.91
N TYR A 91 3.45 3.89 -1.78
CA TYR A 91 2.82 5.15 -1.39
C TYR A 91 3.00 6.24 -2.45
N VAL A 92 4.22 6.40 -2.99
CA VAL A 92 4.49 7.39 -4.05
C VAL A 92 3.63 7.11 -5.28
N GLN A 93 3.44 5.85 -5.66
CA GLN A 93 2.60 5.49 -6.81
C GLN A 93 1.11 5.75 -6.55
N ILE A 94 0.62 5.42 -5.35
CA ILE A 94 -0.77 5.68 -4.95
C ILE A 94 -1.07 7.19 -5.01
N HIS A 95 -0.14 8.04 -4.57
CA HIS A 95 -0.38 9.49 -4.47
C HIS A 95 0.15 10.29 -5.65
N ARG A 96 0.66 9.64 -6.69
CA ARG A 96 1.01 10.33 -7.93
C ARG A 96 -0.29 10.77 -8.61
N SER A 97 -0.44 12.09 -8.77
CA SER A 97 -1.70 12.80 -9.09
C SER A 97 -2.50 12.34 -10.32
N SER A 98 -2.01 11.38 -11.09
CA SER A 98 -2.67 10.88 -12.31
C SER A 98 -3.18 9.43 -12.20
N LEU A 99 -2.83 8.66 -11.16
CA LEU A 99 -3.16 7.23 -11.09
C LEU A 99 -4.49 6.93 -10.38
N VAL A 100 -4.85 7.70 -9.34
CA VAL A 100 -6.10 7.49 -8.59
C VAL A 100 -7.33 7.86 -9.42
N GLU A 101 -7.23 8.90 -10.25
CA GLU A 101 -8.32 9.30 -11.17
C GLU A 101 -8.52 8.26 -12.28
N VAL A 102 -7.43 7.72 -12.84
CA VAL A 102 -7.49 6.65 -13.84
C VAL A 102 -8.04 5.35 -13.25
N PHE A 103 -7.65 5.01 -12.02
CA PHE A 103 -8.16 3.81 -11.36
C PHE A 103 -9.67 3.85 -11.14
N ARG A 104 -10.20 5.03 -10.80
CA ARG A 104 -11.65 5.24 -10.64
C ARG A 104 -12.39 5.31 -11.97
N ALA A 105 -11.77 5.88 -13.01
CA ALA A 105 -12.36 5.95 -14.34
C ALA A 105 -12.41 4.58 -15.05
N GLY A 106 -11.48 3.67 -14.77
CA GLY A 106 -11.38 2.36 -15.43
C GLY A 106 -12.19 1.22 -14.79
N ARG A 107 -12.69 1.37 -13.56
CA ARG A 107 -13.34 0.28 -12.81
C ARG A 107 -14.87 0.28 -12.79
N PHE A 108 -15.50 1.30 -13.39
CA PHE A 108 -16.96 1.42 -13.52
C PHE A 108 -17.45 1.38 -14.98
N ALA A 109 -16.60 0.96 -15.92
CA ALA A 109 -16.92 0.86 -17.35
C ALA A 109 -17.02 -0.59 -17.86
N GLY A 110 -17.20 -1.58 -16.98
CA GLY A 110 -17.35 -2.99 -17.34
C GLY A 110 -18.29 -3.72 -16.39
#